data_AF-A0A2N1WAW4-F1
#
_entry.id   AF-A0A2N1WAW4-F1
#
_cell.length_a   1.000
_cell.length_b   1.000
_cell.length_c   1.000
_cell.angle_alpha   90.00
_cell.angle_beta   90.00
_cell.angle_gamma   90.00
#
_symmetry.space_group_name_H-M   'P 1'
#
loop_
_entity.id
_entity.type
_entity.pdbx_description
1 polymer ?
#
loop_
_entity_poly.entity_id
_entity_poly.type
_entity_poly.pdbx_seq_one_letter_code
_entity_poly.pdbx_strand_id
1 'polypeptide(L)'
;MTDPTRFFLGWRAQSLAGSRDVLDGVVRPEHRAPSPELAQFLAQWPGAWYWGDDQHTRLVLIQGSATPRPERWLWHGGLLLLTILCTLAAGAVIAHVWAPVIRPGWGGAVVGVVEFAEFVLAGGWRELLPGWRFAVPLLLILLVHELGHYLAARRYAIDVSPPYFLPVPPNLSPIGNLGAFIRIRSPVYDRRQLLDVGAAGPLAGFVVAIAVLLWGYQDSLRLTLPIAGEPSLIQIVGAPIVLGDSLLTHALRDWLLPGSGSVLLSPTAFAGWVGMFITGLNLLPLSQLDGG
;
A
#
# COMPACT_ATOMS: atom_id res chain seq x y z
N MET A 1 25.88 -24.77 -14.72
CA MET A 1 24.56 -24.95 -14.09
C MET A 1 24.52 -26.34 -13.50
N THR A 2 24.29 -26.46 -12.20
CA THR A 2 24.02 -27.74 -11.54
C THR A 2 22.72 -28.30 -12.10
N ASP A 3 22.76 -29.54 -12.60
CA ASP A 3 21.59 -30.18 -13.19
C ASP A 3 20.51 -30.47 -12.11
N PRO A 4 19.31 -29.87 -12.20
CA PRO A 4 18.24 -30.08 -11.24
C PRO A 4 17.61 -31.47 -11.32
N THR A 5 17.81 -32.23 -12.40
CA THR A 5 17.10 -33.50 -12.69
C THR A 5 17.17 -34.51 -11.56
N ARG A 6 18.29 -34.58 -10.84
CA ARG A 6 18.50 -35.54 -9.74
C ARG A 6 17.52 -35.38 -8.58
N PHE A 7 16.92 -34.20 -8.39
CA PHE A 7 16.00 -33.93 -7.28
C PHE A 7 14.53 -34.21 -7.63
N PHE A 8 14.24 -34.45 -8.91
CA PHE A 8 12.87 -34.57 -9.42
C PHE A 8 12.55 -35.98 -9.90
N LEU A 9 11.31 -36.43 -9.63
CA LEU A 9 10.71 -37.61 -10.28
C LEU A 9 10.29 -37.28 -11.71
N GLY A 10 9.82 -36.06 -11.93
CA GLY A 10 9.46 -35.51 -13.22
C GLY A 10 9.35 -33.99 -13.09
N TRP A 11 9.68 -33.27 -14.16
CA TRP A 11 9.66 -31.82 -14.18
C TRP A 11 9.31 -31.30 -15.57
N ARG A 12 8.83 -30.06 -15.63
CA ARG A 12 8.58 -29.31 -16.86
C ARG A 12 9.32 -27.98 -16.81
N ALA A 13 9.86 -27.54 -17.93
CA ALA A 13 10.33 -26.17 -18.10
C ALA A 13 9.31 -25.38 -18.90
N GLN A 14 9.06 -24.14 -18.48
CA GLN A 14 8.24 -23.19 -19.18
C GLN A 14 8.98 -21.84 -19.25
N SER A 15 9.17 -21.33 -20.46
CA SER A 15 9.66 -19.96 -20.64
C SER A 15 8.49 -18.98 -20.58
N LEU A 16 8.54 -18.03 -19.65
CA LEU A 16 7.52 -17.01 -19.45
C LEU A 16 7.84 -15.77 -20.27
N ALA A 17 7.27 -15.71 -21.47
CA ALA A 17 7.31 -14.56 -22.38
C ALA A 17 8.73 -13.98 -22.59
N GLY A 18 9.76 -14.85 -22.63
CA GLY A 18 11.16 -14.47 -22.82
C GLY A 18 11.80 -13.70 -21.67
N SER A 19 11.13 -13.62 -20.51
CA SER A 19 11.59 -12.86 -19.34
C SER A 19 12.21 -13.75 -18.25
N ARG A 20 11.67 -14.95 -18.06
CA ARG A 20 12.03 -15.88 -16.97
C ARG A 20 11.78 -17.31 -17.40
N ASP A 21 12.65 -18.23 -17.02
CA ASP A 21 12.44 -19.66 -17.22
C ASP A 21 12.03 -20.29 -15.88
N VAL A 22 10.94 -21.05 -15.89
CA VAL A 22 10.41 -21.72 -14.70
C VAL A 22 10.55 -23.21 -14.89
N LEU A 23 11.28 -23.86 -13.99
CA LEU A 23 11.26 -25.31 -13.82
C LEU A 23 10.31 -25.66 -12.68
N ASP A 24 9.33 -26.49 -12.98
CA ASP A 24 8.32 -26.95 -12.04
C ASP A 24 8.35 -28.48 -12.02
N GLY A 25 8.68 -29.07 -10.86
CA GLY A 25 8.86 -30.50 -10.76
C GLY A 25 8.37 -31.12 -9.46
N VAL A 26 8.05 -32.41 -9.56
CA VAL A 26 7.67 -33.26 -8.44
C VAL A 26 8.94 -33.77 -7.76
N VAL A 27 9.12 -33.41 -6.49
CA VAL A 27 10.32 -33.74 -5.71
C VAL A 27 10.31 -35.21 -5.31
N ARG A 28 11.48 -35.85 -5.43
CA ARG A 28 11.69 -37.24 -5.01
C ARG A 28 11.42 -37.37 -3.50
N PRO A 29 10.80 -38.47 -3.05
CA PRO A 29 10.44 -38.65 -1.63
C PRO A 29 11.62 -38.44 -0.66
N GLU A 30 12.82 -38.88 -1.06
CA GLU A 30 14.08 -38.74 -0.30
C GLU A 30 14.51 -37.29 -0.04
N HIS A 31 14.00 -36.33 -0.81
CA HIS A 31 14.34 -34.90 -0.68
C HIS A 31 13.18 -34.03 -0.14
N ARG A 32 12.03 -34.61 0.22
CA ARG A 32 10.86 -33.84 0.71
C ARG A 32 11.02 -33.30 2.12
N ALA A 33 11.72 -34.04 2.98
CA ALA A 33 12.37 -33.45 4.15
C ALA A 33 13.71 -32.92 3.63
N PRO A 34 13.84 -31.60 3.38
CA PRO A 34 14.88 -31.03 2.52
C PRO A 34 16.26 -31.59 2.90
N SER A 35 16.78 -32.47 2.04
CA SER A 35 18.04 -33.14 2.31
C SER A 35 19.19 -32.13 2.28
N PRO A 36 20.33 -32.41 2.95
CA PRO A 36 21.48 -31.50 2.91
C PRO A 36 21.93 -31.17 1.48
N GLU A 37 21.85 -32.13 0.55
CA GLU A 37 22.20 -31.92 -0.85
C GLU A 37 21.24 -30.98 -1.57
N LEU A 38 19.93 -31.12 -1.33
CA LEU A 38 18.92 -30.22 -1.91
C LEU A 38 19.07 -28.81 -1.32
N ALA A 39 19.26 -28.70 0.00
CA ALA A 39 19.47 -27.41 0.66
C ALA A 39 20.71 -26.68 0.11
N GLN A 40 21.83 -27.38 -0.07
CA GLN A 40 23.04 -26.81 -0.66
C GLN A 40 22.84 -26.39 -2.11
N PHE A 41 22.11 -27.21 -2.90
CA PHE A 41 21.76 -26.87 -4.27
C PHE A 41 20.91 -25.59 -4.34
N LEU A 42 19.86 -25.49 -3.51
CA LEU A 42 18.97 -24.34 -3.46
C LEU A 42 19.68 -23.06 -2.99
N ALA A 43 20.64 -23.19 -2.06
CA ALA A 43 21.47 -22.07 -1.60
C ALA A 43 22.40 -21.52 -2.70
N GLN A 44 22.79 -22.36 -3.66
CA GLN A 44 23.62 -21.98 -4.82
C GLN A 44 22.78 -21.66 -6.06
N TRP A 45 21.45 -21.77 -5.98
CA TRP A 45 20.59 -21.52 -7.12
C TRP A 45 20.62 -20.02 -7.49
N PRO A 46 20.89 -19.66 -8.76
CA PRO A 46 21.12 -18.27 -9.15
C PRO A 46 19.83 -17.41 -9.21
N GLY A 47 18.66 -18.02 -9.06
CA GLY A 47 17.38 -17.32 -9.12
C GLY A 47 16.49 -17.57 -7.89
N ALA A 48 15.19 -17.31 -8.04
CA ALA A 48 14.22 -17.58 -6.98
C ALA A 48 13.78 -19.05 -6.99
N TRP A 49 13.36 -19.54 -5.83
CA TRP A 49 12.73 -20.85 -5.71
C TRP A 49 11.70 -20.82 -4.59
N TYR A 50 10.72 -21.71 -4.67
CA TYR A 50 9.71 -21.88 -3.64
C TYR A 50 9.06 -23.26 -3.74
N TRP A 51 8.49 -23.70 -2.61
CA TRP A 51 7.67 -24.90 -2.56
C TRP A 51 6.27 -24.62 -3.09
N GLY A 52 5.81 -25.45 -4.01
CA GLY A 52 4.47 -25.35 -4.59
C GLY A 52 3.37 -25.77 -3.62
N ASP A 53 3.71 -26.57 -2.62
CA ASP A 53 2.80 -27.08 -1.59
C ASP A 53 3.53 -27.24 -0.23
N ASP A 54 2.76 -27.35 0.84
CA ASP A 54 3.29 -27.42 2.21
C ASP A 54 3.83 -28.83 2.57
N GLN A 55 3.55 -29.83 1.74
CA GLN A 55 4.10 -31.19 1.86
C GLN A 55 5.44 -31.35 1.13
N HIS A 56 5.97 -30.25 0.57
CA HIS A 56 7.20 -30.21 -0.21
C HIS A 56 7.21 -31.23 -1.38
N THR A 57 6.06 -31.52 -1.97
CA THR A 57 5.96 -32.47 -3.09
C THR A 57 6.28 -31.85 -4.43
N ARG A 58 6.07 -30.53 -4.57
CA ARG A 58 6.33 -29.74 -5.76
C ARG A 58 7.33 -28.63 -5.45
N LEU A 59 8.38 -28.52 -6.24
CA LEU A 59 9.39 -27.46 -6.13
C LEU A 59 9.45 -26.70 -7.44
N VAL A 60 9.38 -25.38 -7.33
CA VAL A 60 9.46 -24.46 -8.45
C VAL A 60 10.76 -23.69 -8.37
N LEU A 61 11.58 -23.80 -9.42
CA LEU A 61 12.83 -23.07 -9.60
C LEU A 61 12.64 -22.04 -10.71
N ILE A 62 13.03 -20.82 -10.46
CA ILE A 62 12.95 -19.71 -11.41
C ILE A 62 14.37 -19.32 -11.78
N GLN A 63 14.66 -19.29 -13.07
CA GLN A 63 15.93 -18.88 -13.64
C GLN A 63 15.74 -17.62 -14.48
N GLY A 64 16.69 -16.69 -14.34
CA GLY A 64 16.66 -15.38 -14.99
C GLY A 64 15.90 -14.34 -14.18
N SER A 65 16.37 -13.09 -14.27
CA SER A 65 15.58 -11.91 -13.96
C SER A 65 15.09 -11.34 -15.28
N ALA A 66 13.84 -10.84 -15.34
CA ALA A 66 13.44 -10.02 -16.49
C ALA A 66 14.55 -8.99 -16.76
N THR A 67 14.90 -8.80 -18.04
CA THR A 67 15.93 -7.85 -18.41
C THR A 67 15.63 -6.50 -17.76
N PRO A 68 16.57 -5.89 -17.02
CA PRO A 68 16.30 -4.65 -16.30
C PRO A 68 15.82 -3.59 -17.29
N ARG A 69 14.53 -3.25 -17.23
CA ARG A 69 14.01 -2.13 -18.01
C ARG A 69 14.50 -0.85 -17.34
N PRO A 70 15.03 0.12 -18.09
CA PRO A 70 15.45 1.38 -17.50
C PRO A 70 14.25 2.04 -16.81
N GLU A 71 14.38 2.26 -15.51
CA GLU A 71 13.34 2.89 -14.72
C GLU A 71 13.25 4.36 -15.04
N ARG A 72 12.02 4.87 -15.16
CA ARG A 72 11.79 6.29 -15.37
C ARG A 72 11.73 7.02 -14.04
N TRP A 73 12.85 7.05 -13.31
CA TRP A 73 12.95 7.61 -11.95
C TRP A 73 12.42 9.04 -11.85
N LEU A 74 12.55 9.85 -12.91
CA LEU A 74 11.97 11.18 -12.98
C LEU A 74 10.45 11.19 -12.78
N TRP A 75 9.73 10.23 -13.36
CA TRP A 75 8.27 10.14 -13.19
C TRP A 75 7.89 9.68 -11.78
N HIS A 76 8.61 8.70 -11.22
CA HIS A 76 8.36 8.25 -9.85
C HIS A 76 8.62 9.38 -8.84
N GLY A 77 9.76 10.06 -8.96
CA GLY A 77 10.12 11.17 -8.09
C GLY A 77 9.18 12.36 -8.24
N GLY A 78 8.81 12.73 -9.47
CA GLY A 78 7.88 13.82 -9.73
C GLY A 78 6.47 13.55 -9.18
N LEU A 79 5.95 12.35 -9.39
CA LEU A 79 4.64 11.95 -8.86
C LEU A 79 4.65 11.87 -7.33
N LEU A 80 5.71 11.33 -6.72
CA LEU A 80 5.88 11.32 -5.27
C LEU A 80 5.92 12.75 -4.71
N LEU A 81 6.69 13.66 -5.31
CA LEU A 81 6.77 15.05 -4.88
C LEU A 81 5.41 15.73 -4.97
N LEU A 82 4.70 15.56 -6.08
CA LEU A 82 3.36 16.13 -6.24
C LEU A 82 2.37 15.54 -5.22
N THR A 83 2.48 14.25 -4.92
CA THR A 83 1.65 13.58 -3.91
C THR A 83 1.94 14.12 -2.51
N ILE A 84 3.22 14.35 -2.18
CA ILE A 84 3.62 15.00 -0.93
C ILE A 84 2.97 16.38 -0.82
N LEU A 85 3.05 17.21 -1.87
CA LEU A 85 2.45 18.55 -1.86
C LEU A 85 0.94 18.50 -1.70
N CYS A 86 0.23 17.65 -2.45
CA CYS A 86 -1.23 17.52 -2.34
C CYS A 86 -1.66 16.97 -0.97
N THR A 87 -0.93 16.01 -0.41
CA THR A 87 -1.24 15.42 0.90
C THR A 87 -0.91 16.38 2.04
N LEU A 88 0.18 17.15 1.93
CA LEU A 88 0.47 18.27 2.86
C LEU A 88 -0.65 19.31 2.82
N ALA A 89 -1.15 19.64 1.63
CA ALA A 89 -2.26 20.57 1.50
C ALA A 89 -3.54 20.05 2.15
N ALA A 90 -3.91 18.79 1.93
CA ALA A 90 -5.02 18.15 2.64
C ALA A 90 -4.83 18.20 4.17
N GLY A 91 -3.62 17.91 4.64
CA GLY A 91 -3.27 18.05 6.06
C GLY A 91 -3.41 19.47 6.59
N ALA A 92 -3.04 20.49 5.80
CA ALA A 92 -3.18 21.89 6.18
C ALA A 92 -4.65 22.34 6.25
N VAL A 93 -5.52 21.76 5.42
CA VAL A 93 -6.98 21.92 5.51
C VAL A 93 -7.52 21.33 6.81
N ILE A 94 -7.09 20.12 7.15
CA ILE A 94 -7.48 19.44 8.40
C ILE A 94 -6.95 20.20 9.62
N ALA A 95 -5.76 20.82 9.51
CA ALA A 95 -5.18 21.64 10.56
C ALA A 95 -5.78 23.06 10.66
N HIS A 96 -6.75 23.40 9.80
CA HIS A 96 -7.39 24.73 9.72
C HIS A 96 -6.42 25.89 9.45
N VAL A 97 -5.26 25.62 8.85
CA VAL A 97 -4.26 26.65 8.51
C VAL A 97 -4.47 27.19 7.10
N TRP A 98 -5.03 26.37 6.22
CA TRP A 98 -5.25 26.71 4.81
C TRP A 98 -6.56 26.09 4.32
N ALA A 99 -7.21 26.71 3.34
CA ALA A 99 -8.43 26.16 2.75
C ALA A 99 -8.45 26.42 1.24
N PRO A 100 -8.70 25.41 0.39
CA PRO A 100 -8.87 25.60 -1.04
C PRO A 100 -10.22 26.25 -1.34
N VAL A 101 -10.29 26.98 -2.44
CA VAL A 101 -11.56 27.42 -3.00
C VAL A 101 -12.21 26.23 -3.70
N ILE A 102 -13.35 25.76 -3.18
CA ILE A 102 -14.11 24.65 -3.77
C ILE A 102 -15.25 25.24 -4.60
N ARG A 103 -15.22 24.98 -5.91
CA ARG A 103 -16.24 25.42 -6.87
C ARG A 103 -16.96 24.20 -7.43
N PRO A 104 -18.31 24.20 -7.52
CA PRO A 104 -19.06 23.06 -8.03
C PRO A 104 -18.85 22.86 -9.54
N GLY A 105 -18.99 21.61 -9.99
CA GLY A 105 -18.93 21.22 -11.40
C GLY A 105 -17.51 21.09 -11.98
N TRP A 106 -17.42 20.56 -13.21
CA TRP A 106 -16.16 20.28 -13.89
C TRP A 106 -15.30 21.54 -14.10
N GLY A 107 -15.92 22.67 -14.44
CA GLY A 107 -15.20 23.94 -14.57
C GLY A 107 -14.58 24.38 -13.25
N GLY A 108 -15.29 24.18 -12.14
CA GLY A 108 -14.77 24.45 -10.80
C GLY A 108 -13.60 23.56 -10.41
N ALA A 109 -13.68 22.26 -10.75
CA ALA A 109 -12.60 21.31 -10.55
C ALA A 109 -11.32 21.73 -11.27
N VAL A 110 -11.41 22.08 -12.57
CA VAL A 110 -10.25 22.53 -13.36
C VAL A 110 -9.66 23.81 -12.80
N VAL A 111 -10.49 24.81 -12.51
CA VAL A 111 -10.05 26.08 -11.92
C VAL A 111 -9.34 25.84 -10.59
N GLY A 112 -9.87 24.98 -9.71
CA GLY A 112 -9.23 24.68 -8.43
C GLY A 112 -7.87 24.02 -8.57
N VAL A 113 -7.66 23.16 -9.57
CA VAL A 113 -6.34 22.56 -9.85
C VAL A 113 -5.35 23.64 -10.30
N VAL A 114 -5.78 24.57 -11.15
CA VAL A 114 -4.94 25.69 -11.61
C VAL A 114 -4.60 26.62 -10.46
N GLU A 115 -5.59 27.03 -9.66
CA GLU A 115 -5.40 27.89 -8.48
C GLU A 115 -4.44 27.25 -7.47
N PHE A 116 -4.55 25.94 -7.23
CA PHE A 116 -3.63 25.23 -6.36
C PHE A 116 -2.19 25.23 -6.92
N ALA A 117 -2.03 24.99 -8.22
CA ALA A 117 -0.73 25.03 -8.86
C ALA A 117 -0.10 26.42 -8.79
N GLU A 118 -0.87 27.47 -9.10
CA GLU A 118 -0.43 28.88 -8.99
C GLU A 118 -0.01 29.23 -7.56
N PHE A 119 -0.81 28.83 -6.56
CA PHE A 119 -0.49 29.02 -5.14
C PHE A 119 0.85 28.38 -4.75
N VAL A 120 1.07 27.12 -5.15
CA VAL A 120 2.32 26.40 -4.86
C VAL A 120 3.51 27.07 -5.54
N LEU A 121 3.37 27.43 -6.83
CA LEU A 121 4.42 28.08 -7.63
C LEU A 121 4.76 29.48 -7.11
N ALA A 122 3.79 30.20 -6.55
CA ALA A 122 3.99 31.49 -5.91
C ALA A 122 4.71 31.40 -4.54
N GLY A 123 5.05 30.21 -4.07
CA GLY A 123 5.76 29.99 -2.79
C GLY A 123 4.86 29.59 -1.62
N GLY A 124 3.55 29.40 -1.85
CA GLY A 124 2.57 29.01 -0.83
C GLY A 124 2.80 27.61 -0.22
N TRP A 125 3.72 26.81 -0.78
CA TRP A 125 4.08 25.49 -0.24
C TRP A 125 4.52 25.52 1.23
N ARG A 126 5.06 26.66 1.71
CA ARG A 126 5.48 26.84 3.11
C ARG A 126 4.29 26.83 4.07
N GLU A 127 3.13 27.34 3.63
CA GLU A 127 1.88 27.35 4.39
C GLU A 127 1.27 25.94 4.52
N LEU A 128 1.70 25.00 3.67
CA LEU A 128 1.22 23.62 3.68
C LEU A 128 2.00 22.74 4.67
N LEU A 129 3.19 23.17 5.12
CA LEU A 129 4.05 22.41 6.04
C LEU A 129 3.36 21.98 7.34
N PRO A 130 2.48 22.78 7.97
CA PRO A 130 1.73 22.36 9.16
C PRO A 130 0.89 21.10 8.96
N GLY A 131 0.56 20.72 7.71
CA GLY A 131 -0.16 19.49 7.37
C GLY A 131 0.64 18.18 7.56
N TRP A 132 1.90 18.25 7.98
CA TRP A 132 2.78 17.07 8.11
C TRP A 132 2.23 15.98 9.04
N ARG A 133 1.47 16.34 10.07
CA ARG A 133 0.88 15.40 11.05
C ARG A 133 -0.14 14.45 10.42
N PHE A 134 -0.69 14.81 9.26
CA PHE A 134 -1.53 13.94 8.44
C PHE A 134 -0.73 13.32 7.30
N ALA A 135 0.07 14.12 6.59
CA ALA A 135 0.73 13.69 5.37
C ALA A 135 1.80 12.61 5.59
N VAL A 136 2.66 12.77 6.60
CA VAL A 136 3.75 11.82 6.85
C VAL A 136 3.20 10.43 7.21
N PRO A 137 2.26 10.29 8.17
CA PRO A 137 1.71 8.98 8.50
C PRO A 137 0.97 8.33 7.33
N LEU A 138 0.16 9.09 6.58
CA LEU A 138 -0.59 8.54 5.45
C LEU A 138 0.34 8.05 4.34
N LEU A 139 1.33 8.86 3.95
CA LEU A 139 2.30 8.46 2.92
C LEU A 139 3.15 7.28 3.36
N LEU A 140 3.47 7.18 4.65
CA LEU A 140 4.17 6.02 5.21
C LEU A 140 3.33 4.74 5.05
N ILE A 141 2.03 4.79 5.38
CA ILE A 141 1.12 3.65 5.22
C ILE A 141 1.08 3.20 3.75
N LEU A 142 0.86 4.14 2.82
CA LEU A 142 0.79 3.85 1.39
C LEU A 142 2.12 3.32 0.84
N LEU A 143 3.25 3.90 1.27
CA LEU A 143 4.57 3.43 0.87
C LEU A 143 4.82 2.00 1.37
N VAL A 144 4.51 1.70 2.62
CA VAL A 144 4.71 0.36 3.19
C VAL A 144 3.80 -0.66 2.52
N HIS A 145 2.56 -0.29 2.21
CA HIS A 145 1.63 -1.11 1.41
C HIS A 145 2.25 -1.51 0.07
N GLU A 146 2.66 -0.53 -0.73
CA GLU A 146 3.26 -0.81 -2.05
C GLU A 146 4.61 -1.54 -1.96
N LEU A 147 5.41 -1.24 -0.94
CA LEU A 147 6.65 -1.97 -0.68
C LEU A 147 6.38 -3.43 -0.29
N GLY A 148 5.27 -3.73 0.39
CA GLY A 148 4.83 -5.09 0.67
C GLY A 148 4.64 -5.90 -0.62
N HIS A 149 3.87 -5.36 -1.57
CA HIS A 149 3.71 -5.95 -2.89
C HIS A 149 5.05 -6.09 -3.63
N TYR A 150 5.86 -5.01 -3.63
CA TYR A 150 7.14 -4.99 -4.31
C TYR A 150 8.09 -6.07 -3.80
N LEU A 151 8.27 -6.17 -2.48
CA LEU A 151 9.18 -7.15 -1.87
C LEU A 151 8.69 -8.59 -2.07
N ALA A 152 7.37 -8.84 -1.96
CA ALA A 152 6.79 -10.15 -2.24
C ALA A 152 6.99 -10.56 -3.71
N ALA A 153 6.76 -9.64 -4.65
CA ALA A 153 6.96 -9.89 -6.07
C ALA A 153 8.45 -10.17 -6.38
N ARG A 154 9.36 -9.40 -5.78
CA ARG A 154 10.81 -9.58 -5.93
C ARG A 154 11.29 -10.92 -5.37
N ARG A 155 10.71 -11.42 -4.28
CA ARG A 155 10.98 -12.76 -3.75
C ARG A 155 10.65 -13.85 -4.77
N TYR A 156 9.59 -13.67 -5.56
CA TYR A 156 9.22 -14.56 -6.67
C TYR A 156 9.92 -14.22 -7.99
N ALA A 157 10.95 -13.37 -7.97
CA ALA A 157 11.65 -12.85 -9.13
C ALA A 157 10.69 -12.26 -10.19
N ILE A 158 9.53 -11.73 -9.79
CA ILE A 158 8.58 -11.06 -10.69
C ILE A 158 9.09 -9.64 -10.96
N ASP A 159 9.12 -9.25 -12.23
CA ASP A 159 9.45 -7.88 -12.62
C ASP A 159 8.29 -6.94 -12.28
N VAL A 160 8.59 -5.95 -11.45
CA VAL A 160 7.64 -4.94 -10.95
C VAL A 160 8.30 -3.57 -10.97
N SER A 161 7.51 -2.54 -11.25
CA SER A 161 8.00 -1.16 -11.10
C SER A 161 8.20 -0.77 -9.63
N PRO A 162 8.99 0.28 -9.36
CA PRO A 162 8.82 1.05 -8.14
C PRO A 162 7.38 1.61 -8.03
N PRO A 163 6.95 2.04 -6.84
CA PRO A 163 5.61 2.60 -6.64
C PRO A 163 5.37 3.87 -7.47
N TYR A 164 4.20 3.98 -8.07
CA TYR A 164 3.67 5.21 -8.64
C TYR A 164 2.63 5.78 -7.68
N PHE A 165 2.91 6.95 -7.10
CA PHE A 165 1.93 7.65 -6.27
C PHE A 165 0.97 8.45 -7.16
N LEU A 166 -0.31 8.49 -6.78
CA LEU A 166 -1.36 9.17 -7.53
C LEU A 166 -1.79 10.45 -6.78
N PRO A 167 -1.23 11.61 -7.14
CA PRO A 167 -1.58 12.87 -6.50
C PRO A 167 -2.98 13.31 -6.91
N VAL A 168 -3.74 13.83 -5.95
CA VAL A 168 -5.00 14.52 -6.24
C VAL A 168 -5.04 15.82 -5.45
N PRO A 169 -5.16 16.98 -6.11
CA PRO A 169 -5.26 18.27 -5.44
C PRO A 169 -6.36 18.32 -4.37
N PRO A 170 -6.16 19.07 -3.28
CA PRO A 170 -7.06 19.10 -2.12
C PRO A 170 -8.45 19.64 -2.44
N ASN A 171 -8.61 20.37 -3.55
CA ASN A 171 -9.90 20.83 -4.06
C ASN A 171 -10.76 19.70 -4.67
N LEU A 172 -10.16 18.55 -5.00
CA LEU A 172 -10.84 17.38 -5.57
C LEU A 172 -10.94 16.21 -4.60
N SER A 173 -9.98 16.08 -3.67
CA SER A 173 -9.96 15.01 -2.68
C SER A 173 -9.62 15.56 -1.29
N PRO A 174 -10.37 15.21 -0.23
CA PRO A 174 -10.07 15.63 1.14
C PRO A 174 -8.80 14.99 1.71
N ILE A 175 -8.26 13.95 1.05
CA ILE A 175 -7.11 13.16 1.50
C ILE A 175 -5.82 13.55 0.73
N GLY A 176 -5.95 14.21 -0.42
CA GLY A 176 -4.81 14.72 -1.20
C GLY A 176 -4.11 13.70 -2.10
N ASN A 177 -4.62 12.46 -2.20
CA ASN A 177 -4.13 11.42 -3.11
C ASN A 177 -5.20 10.34 -3.36
N LEU A 178 -4.93 9.44 -4.31
CA LEU A 178 -5.72 8.22 -4.59
C LEU A 178 -4.94 6.94 -4.25
N GLY A 179 -3.95 7.04 -3.37
CA GLY A 179 -3.04 5.94 -3.08
C GLY A 179 -1.84 5.87 -4.02
N ALA A 180 -1.29 4.67 -4.12
CA ALA A 180 -0.16 4.35 -4.97
C ALA A 180 -0.38 2.97 -5.61
N PHE A 181 0.42 2.62 -6.60
CA PHE A 181 0.39 1.28 -7.19
C PHE A 181 1.75 0.89 -7.77
N ILE A 182 2.06 -0.40 -7.75
CA ILE A 182 3.13 -0.99 -8.55
C ILE A 182 2.60 -1.57 -9.86
N ARG A 183 3.41 -1.57 -10.91
CA ARG A 183 3.08 -2.19 -12.19
C ARG A 183 3.81 -3.52 -12.33
N ILE A 184 3.06 -4.62 -12.41
CA ILE A 184 3.59 -5.94 -12.79
C ILE A 184 3.93 -5.94 -14.28
N ARG A 185 5.17 -6.33 -14.62
CA ARG A 185 5.74 -6.24 -15.98
C ARG A 185 6.09 -7.58 -16.59
N SER A 186 6.07 -8.64 -15.78
CA SER A 186 6.30 -10.02 -16.21
C SER A 186 5.11 -10.89 -15.82
N PRO A 187 4.80 -11.96 -16.59
CA PRO A 187 3.67 -12.85 -16.29
C PRO A 187 3.87 -13.54 -14.94
N VAL A 188 2.81 -13.63 -14.14
CA VAL A 188 2.82 -14.40 -12.88
C VAL A 188 2.57 -15.88 -13.19
N TYR A 189 3.34 -16.78 -12.56
CA TYR A 189 3.36 -18.20 -12.95
C TYR A 189 2.15 -18.98 -12.41
N ASP A 190 1.85 -18.81 -11.12
CA ASP A 190 0.78 -19.55 -10.45
C ASP A 190 -0.02 -18.70 -9.46
N ARG A 191 -1.11 -19.27 -8.95
CA ARG A 191 -2.04 -18.60 -8.04
C ARG A 191 -1.44 -18.33 -6.67
N ARG A 192 -0.44 -19.10 -6.24
CA ARG A 192 0.24 -18.89 -4.95
C ARG A 192 1.05 -17.59 -5.00
N GLN A 193 1.77 -17.36 -6.11
CA GLN A 193 2.44 -16.09 -6.34
C GLN A 193 1.46 -14.91 -6.34
N LEU A 194 0.30 -15.04 -7.01
CA LEU A 194 -0.73 -14.00 -7.02
C LEU A 194 -1.26 -13.71 -5.61
N LEU A 195 -1.62 -14.76 -4.86
CA LEU A 195 -2.15 -14.63 -3.50
C LEU A 195 -1.14 -13.97 -2.55
N ASP A 196 0.11 -14.45 -2.57
CA ASP A 196 1.13 -13.93 -1.66
C ASP A 196 1.49 -12.48 -1.98
N VAL A 197 1.61 -12.14 -3.27
CA VAL A 197 1.86 -10.75 -3.69
C VAL A 197 0.66 -9.87 -3.35
N GLY A 198 -0.56 -10.29 -3.67
CA GLY A 198 -1.80 -9.55 -3.41
C GLY A 198 -2.05 -9.33 -1.91
N ALA A 199 -1.75 -10.31 -1.06
CA ALA A 199 -1.93 -10.17 0.38
C ALA A 199 -0.83 -9.33 1.07
N ALA A 200 0.40 -9.35 0.56
CA ALA A 200 1.55 -8.74 1.23
C ALA A 200 1.40 -7.23 1.45
N GLY A 201 0.88 -6.50 0.46
CA GLY A 201 0.68 -5.05 0.56
C GLY A 201 -0.36 -4.67 1.62
N PRO A 202 -1.62 -5.14 1.50
CA PRO A 202 -2.66 -4.94 2.50
C PRO A 202 -2.21 -5.28 3.92
N LEU A 203 -1.56 -6.43 4.12
CA LEU A 203 -1.09 -6.84 5.45
C LEU A 203 -0.03 -5.87 6.01
N ALA A 204 0.95 -5.49 5.19
CA ALA A 204 2.00 -4.56 5.61
C ALA A 204 1.44 -3.16 5.91
N GLY A 205 0.62 -2.62 5.02
CA GLY A 205 -0.04 -1.31 5.18
C GLY A 205 -0.96 -1.28 6.39
N PHE A 206 -1.74 -2.34 6.61
CA PHE A 206 -2.67 -2.47 7.72
C PHE A 206 -1.99 -2.45 9.09
N VAL A 207 -0.86 -3.17 9.24
CA VAL A 207 -0.09 -3.16 10.50
C VAL A 207 0.38 -1.74 10.84
N VAL A 208 0.88 -1.01 9.84
CA VAL A 208 1.32 0.39 10.03
C VAL A 208 0.13 1.31 10.31
N ALA A 209 -1.00 1.11 9.62
CA ALA A 209 -2.21 1.90 9.83
C ALA A 209 -2.77 1.74 11.26
N ILE A 210 -2.77 0.52 11.81
CA ILE A 210 -3.13 0.28 13.23
C ILE A 210 -2.19 1.04 14.16
N ALA A 211 -0.87 0.93 13.95
CA ALA A 211 0.11 1.60 14.80
C ALA A 211 -0.07 3.13 14.78
N VAL A 212 -0.27 3.70 13.59
CA VAL A 212 -0.53 5.13 13.39
C VAL A 212 -1.85 5.56 14.04
N LEU A 213 -2.91 4.77 13.89
CA LEU A 213 -4.20 5.06 14.52
C LEU A 213 -4.09 5.09 16.04
N LEU A 214 -3.48 4.05 16.63
CA LEU A 214 -3.28 3.95 18.07
C LEU A 214 -2.46 5.11 18.62
N TRP A 215 -1.40 5.51 17.90
CA TRP A 215 -0.64 6.71 18.22
C TRP A 215 -1.51 7.96 18.16
N GLY A 216 -2.22 8.16 17.05
CA GLY A 216 -3.02 9.35 16.84
C GLY A 216 -4.17 9.51 17.82
N TYR A 217 -4.72 8.41 18.35
CA TYR A 217 -5.76 8.45 19.38
C TYR A 217 -5.29 9.11 20.67
N GLN A 218 -4.00 9.06 21.00
CA GLN A 218 -3.45 9.70 22.19
C GLN A 218 -3.58 11.23 22.13
N ASP A 219 -3.49 11.79 20.91
CA ASP A 219 -3.62 13.22 20.64
C ASP A 219 -5.05 13.62 20.22
N SER A 220 -5.99 12.68 20.20
CA SER A 220 -7.37 12.93 19.76
C SER A 220 -8.21 13.52 20.90
N LEU A 221 -9.13 14.42 20.55
CA LEU A 221 -9.95 15.13 21.52
C LEU A 221 -11.22 14.33 21.83
N ARG A 222 -11.43 14.03 23.11
CA ARG A 222 -12.67 13.41 23.59
C ARG A 222 -13.74 14.49 23.72
N LEU A 223 -14.90 14.25 23.13
CA LEU A 223 -16.06 15.11 23.24
C LEU A 223 -17.06 14.52 24.23
N THR A 224 -17.42 15.30 25.24
CA THR A 224 -18.36 14.90 26.29
C THR A 224 -19.83 15.03 25.87
N LEU A 225 -20.10 15.42 24.62
CA LEU A 225 -21.46 15.57 24.11
C LEU A 225 -21.98 14.20 23.62
N PRO A 226 -23.15 13.74 24.08
CA PRO A 226 -23.72 12.47 23.64
C PRO A 226 -24.29 12.64 22.23
N ILE A 227 -23.46 12.39 21.23
CA ILE A 227 -23.93 12.11 19.87
C ILE A 227 -24.28 10.63 19.84
N ALA A 228 -25.48 10.28 19.36
CA ALA A 228 -25.92 8.89 19.27
C ALA A 228 -24.90 8.04 18.49
N GLY A 229 -24.48 6.92 19.08
CA GLY A 229 -23.46 6.03 18.51
C GLY A 229 -22.01 6.45 18.78
N GLU A 230 -21.78 7.53 19.54
CA GLU A 230 -20.45 7.99 19.99
C GLU A 230 -19.39 8.01 18.88
N PRO A 231 -19.65 8.58 17.69
CA PRO A 231 -18.80 8.37 16.52
C PRO A 231 -17.40 8.99 16.63
N SER A 232 -16.50 8.49 15.78
CA SER A 232 -15.27 9.20 15.43
C SER A 232 -15.57 10.31 14.42
N LEU A 233 -14.94 11.46 14.56
CA LEU A 233 -15.19 12.68 13.79
C LEU A 233 -13.89 13.28 13.29
N ILE A 234 -13.94 14.03 12.21
CA ILE A 234 -12.85 14.93 11.78
C ILE A 234 -13.44 16.28 11.37
N GLN A 235 -12.71 17.38 11.55
CA GLN A 235 -13.13 18.69 11.04
C GLN A 235 -12.38 19.01 9.75
N ILE A 236 -13.12 19.32 8.69
CA ILE A 236 -12.57 19.70 7.39
C ILE A 236 -13.25 21.00 6.98
N VAL A 237 -12.45 22.06 6.75
CA VAL A 237 -12.96 23.42 6.44
C VAL A 237 -14.02 23.89 7.45
N GLY A 238 -13.80 23.61 8.74
CA GLY A 238 -14.70 24.01 9.83
C GLY A 238 -16.01 23.21 9.93
N ALA A 239 -16.26 22.24 9.04
CA ALA A 239 -17.40 21.35 9.11
C ALA A 239 -17.02 19.99 9.74
N PRO A 240 -17.77 19.49 10.74
CA PRO A 240 -17.55 18.16 11.27
C PRO A 240 -18.04 17.09 10.27
N ILE A 241 -17.20 16.10 10.00
CA ILE A 241 -17.51 14.91 9.21
C ILE A 241 -17.50 13.71 10.15
N VAL A 242 -18.62 12.99 10.16
CA VAL A 242 -18.75 11.72 10.88
C VAL A 242 -18.05 10.64 10.08
N LEU A 243 -17.14 9.91 10.72
CA LEU A 243 -16.44 8.78 10.12
C LEU A 243 -17.18 7.49 10.44
N GLY A 244 -17.23 6.59 9.46
CA GLY A 244 -17.77 5.25 9.66
C GLY A 244 -16.92 4.47 10.66
N ASP A 245 -17.58 3.67 11.50
CA ASP A 245 -16.92 2.85 12.50
C ASP A 245 -16.99 1.38 12.08
N SER A 246 -15.84 0.77 11.84
CA SER A 246 -15.71 -0.68 11.66
C SER A 246 -15.66 -1.37 13.04
N LEU A 247 -15.90 -2.68 13.07
CA LEU A 247 -15.75 -3.46 14.32
C LEU A 247 -14.37 -3.29 14.95
N LEU A 248 -13.32 -3.17 14.11
CA LEU A 248 -11.96 -2.98 14.58
C LEU A 248 -11.75 -1.58 15.15
N THR A 249 -12.12 -0.53 14.42
CA THR A 249 -11.92 0.85 14.87
C THR A 249 -12.69 1.15 16.13
N HIS A 250 -13.89 0.58 16.26
CA HIS A 250 -14.70 0.63 17.47
C HIS A 250 -13.98 -0.05 18.64
N ALA A 251 -13.53 -1.30 18.44
CA ALA A 251 -12.82 -2.05 19.48
C ALA A 251 -11.52 -1.38 19.93
N LEU A 252 -10.73 -0.83 18.99
CA LEU A 252 -9.49 -0.13 19.31
C LEU A 252 -9.76 1.18 20.05
N ARG A 253 -10.79 1.94 19.64
CA ARG A 253 -11.21 3.15 20.32
C ARG A 253 -11.68 2.84 21.74
N ASP A 254 -12.57 1.88 21.93
CA ASP A 254 -13.11 1.53 23.25
C ASP A 254 -12.02 1.04 24.20
N TRP A 255 -11.06 0.30 23.66
CA TRP A 255 -9.92 -0.19 24.42
C TRP A 255 -9.00 0.94 24.89
N LEU A 256 -8.67 1.90 24.00
CA LEU A 256 -7.70 2.95 24.30
C LEU A 256 -8.32 4.20 24.94
N LEU A 257 -9.58 4.48 24.63
CA LEU A 257 -10.35 5.63 25.09
C LEU A 257 -11.65 5.13 25.77
N PRO A 258 -11.59 4.29 26.81
CA PRO A 258 -12.78 3.72 27.43
C PRO A 258 -13.69 4.82 27.98
N GLY A 259 -15.00 4.70 27.70
CA GLY A 259 -16.00 5.68 28.10
C GLY A 259 -15.83 7.05 27.44
N SER A 260 -15.03 7.16 26.38
CA SER A 260 -15.11 8.33 25.51
C SER A 260 -16.44 8.30 24.80
N GLY A 261 -17.19 9.40 24.85
CA GLY A 261 -18.28 9.64 23.90
C GLY A 261 -17.70 9.81 22.49
N SER A 262 -18.19 10.80 21.74
CA SER A 262 -17.60 11.08 20.44
C SER A 262 -16.13 11.49 20.52
N VAL A 263 -15.34 11.10 19.53
CA VAL A 263 -13.90 11.41 19.48
C VAL A 263 -13.62 12.23 18.23
N LEU A 264 -13.12 13.45 18.41
CA LEU A 264 -12.56 14.24 17.32
C LEU A 264 -11.12 13.77 17.08
N LEU A 265 -10.90 13.11 15.95
CA LEU A 265 -9.63 12.52 15.59
C LEU A 265 -8.57 13.62 15.36
N SER A 266 -7.37 13.37 15.89
CA SER A 266 -6.18 14.11 15.47
C SER A 266 -5.88 13.86 13.98
N PRO A 267 -5.12 14.75 13.29
CA PRO A 267 -4.74 14.51 11.90
C PRO A 267 -4.00 13.18 11.71
N THR A 268 -3.22 12.75 12.71
CA THR A 268 -2.51 11.47 12.70
C THR A 268 -3.47 10.28 12.85
N ALA A 269 -4.46 10.36 13.76
CA ALA A 269 -5.48 9.32 13.88
C ALA A 269 -6.30 9.20 12.60
N PHE A 270 -6.67 10.32 11.99
CA PHE A 270 -7.39 10.33 10.73
C PHE A 270 -6.58 9.68 9.60
N ALA A 271 -5.27 9.91 9.52
CA ALA A 271 -4.40 9.22 8.57
C ALA A 271 -4.41 7.70 8.76
N GLY A 272 -4.37 7.22 10.01
CA GLY A 272 -4.50 5.79 10.33
C GLY A 272 -5.86 5.22 9.92
N TRP A 273 -6.95 5.95 10.21
CA TRP A 273 -8.31 5.59 9.79
C TRP A 273 -8.44 5.49 8.27
N VAL A 274 -7.95 6.50 7.54
CA VAL A 274 -7.92 6.50 6.07
C VAL A 274 -7.09 5.33 5.55
N GLY A 275 -5.94 5.03 6.17
CA GLY A 275 -5.11 3.89 5.81
C GLY A 275 -5.87 2.56 5.89
N MET A 276 -6.55 2.30 7.01
CA MET A 276 -7.39 1.10 7.15
C MET A 276 -8.54 1.06 6.15
N PHE A 277 -9.17 2.21 5.87
CA PHE A 277 -10.23 2.31 4.88
C PHE A 277 -9.73 1.95 3.47
N ILE A 278 -8.59 2.51 3.04
CA ILE A 278 -7.98 2.21 1.75
C ILE A 278 -7.60 0.73 1.66
N THR A 279 -6.98 0.17 2.71
CA THR A 279 -6.66 -1.26 2.74
C THR A 279 -7.93 -2.12 2.64
N GLY A 280 -8.99 -1.76 3.36
CA GLY A 280 -10.28 -2.46 3.28
C GLY A 280 -10.89 -2.42 1.89
N LEU A 281 -10.82 -1.29 1.19
CA LEU A 281 -11.24 -1.18 -0.21
C LEU A 281 -10.39 -2.07 -1.11
N ASN A 282 -9.07 -2.05 -0.96
CA ASN A 282 -8.16 -2.87 -1.78
C ASN A 282 -8.40 -4.37 -1.62
N LEU A 283 -8.93 -4.82 -0.48
CA LEU A 283 -9.26 -6.24 -0.26
C LEU A 283 -10.60 -6.67 -0.88
N LEU A 284 -11.36 -5.75 -1.49
CA LEU A 284 -12.58 -6.13 -2.21
C LEU A 284 -12.22 -6.92 -3.48
N PRO A 285 -12.99 -7.97 -3.82
CA PRO A 285 -12.74 -8.79 -5.02
C PRO A 285 -13.22 -8.07 -6.28
N LEU A 286 -12.59 -6.96 -6.62
CA LEU A 286 -12.99 -6.06 -7.70
C LEU A 286 -11.81 -5.67 -8.59
N SER A 287 -11.86 -6.11 -9.85
CA SER A 287 -11.02 -5.63 -10.95
C SER A 287 -9.51 -5.66 -10.66
N GLN A 288 -8.89 -4.51 -10.42
CA GLN A 288 -7.44 -4.33 -10.22
C GLN A 288 -7.07 -4.11 -8.75
N LEU A 289 -8.03 -4.24 -7.83
CA LEU A 289 -7.75 -4.17 -6.40
C LEU A 289 -7.06 -5.46 -5.93
N ASP A 290 -6.32 -5.37 -4.83
CA ASP A 290 -5.48 -6.45 -4.29
C ASP A 290 -6.26 -7.75 -3.99
N GLY A 291 -7.56 -7.66 -3.70
CA GLY A 291 -8.43 -8.81 -3.44
C GLY A 291 -9.08 -9.45 -4.67
N GLY A 292 -8.92 -8.87 -5.87
CA GLY A 292 -9.49 -9.36 -7.14
C GLY A 292 -8.59 -10.34 -7.88
#